data_AF-A0A453RRJ6-F1
#
_entry.id   AF-A0A453RRJ6-F1
#
_cell.length_a   1.000
_cell.length_b   1.000
_cell.length_c   1.000
_cell.angle_alpha   90.00
_cell.angle_beta   90.00
_cell.angle_gamma   90.00
#
_symmetry.space_group_name_H-M   'P 1'
#
loop_
_entity.id
_entity.type
_entity.pdbx_description
1 polymer ?
#
loop_
_entity_poly.entity_id
_entity_poly.type
_entity_poly.pdbx_seq_one_letter_code
_entity_poly.pdbx_strand_id
1 'polypeptide(L)'
;MDTRALSEQEHGLRYLLKLKLLGLCSLERTIARQRSRILSLREGDANTSFFHQHACHWQRRNMITTIRHGDTTTTGHEEIASEVDNYYT
;
A
#
# COMPACT_ATOMS: atom_id res chain seq x y z
N MET A 1 -29.44 -12.97 -25.00
CA MET A 1 -28.36 -13.57 -24.19
C MET A 1 -28.16 -14.97 -24.73
N ASP A 2 -26.99 -15.24 -25.30
CA ASP A 2 -26.66 -16.61 -25.72
C ASP A 2 -26.55 -17.49 -24.47
N THR A 3 -27.54 -18.36 -24.27
CA THR A 3 -27.65 -19.29 -23.12
C THR A 3 -27.20 -20.71 -23.48
N ARG A 4 -26.62 -20.89 -24.68
CA ARG A 4 -26.11 -22.18 -25.12
C ARG A 4 -24.96 -22.64 -24.22
N ALA A 5 -24.98 -23.93 -23.86
CA ALA A 5 -23.85 -24.57 -23.19
C ALA A 5 -22.59 -24.52 -24.07
N LEU A 6 -21.47 -24.16 -23.45
CA LEU A 6 -20.17 -24.12 -24.14
C LEU A 6 -19.71 -25.54 -24.44
N SER A 7 -19.09 -25.73 -25.61
CA SER A 7 -18.36 -26.96 -25.90
C SER A 7 -17.09 -27.04 -25.03
N GLU A 8 -16.50 -28.22 -24.93
CA GLU A 8 -15.25 -28.42 -24.19
C GLU A 8 -14.11 -27.53 -24.70
N GLN A 9 -14.03 -27.37 -26.03
CA GLN A 9 -13.05 -26.49 -26.68
C GLN A 9 -13.29 -25.02 -26.32
N GLU A 10 -14.55 -24.58 -26.28
CA GLU A 10 -14.92 -23.22 -25.88
C GLU A 10 -14.61 -22.95 -24.39
N HIS A 11 -14.79 -23.96 -23.54
CA HIS A 11 -14.38 -23.90 -22.14
C HIS A 11 -12.86 -23.74 -21.99
N GLY A 12 -12.08 -24.54 -22.72
CA GLY A 12 -10.62 -24.43 -22.74
C GLY A 12 -10.13 -23.07 -23.23
N LEU A 13 -10.72 -22.58 -24.32
CA LEU A 13 -10.41 -21.25 -24.86
C LEU A 13 -10.73 -20.14 -23.85
N ARG A 14 -11.90 -20.20 -23.21
CA ARG A 14 -12.31 -19.21 -22.19
C ARG A 14 -11.34 -19.20 -21.00
N TYR A 15 -10.90 -20.37 -20.54
CA TYR A 15 -9.90 -20.47 -19.48
C TYR A 15 -8.59 -19.79 -19.87
N LEU A 16 -8.06 -20.11 -21.05
CA LEU A 16 -6.82 -19.52 -21.57
C LEU A 16 -6.93 -17.99 -21.70
N LEU A 17 -8.05 -17.48 -22.22
CA LEU A 17 -8.27 -16.04 -22.37
C LEU A 17 -8.35 -15.32 -21.03
N LYS A 18 -9.03 -15.90 -20.03
CA LYS A 18 -9.08 -15.33 -18.67
C LYS A 18 -7.69 -15.23 -18.04
N LEU A 19 -6.87 -16.27 -18.18
CA LEU A 19 -5.49 -16.25 -17.70
C LEU A 19 -4.65 -15.16 -18.37
N LYS A 20 -4.72 -15.07 -19.71
CA LYS A 20 -4.01 -14.04 -20.47
C LYS A 20 -4.44 -12.63 -20.08
N LEU A 21 -5.75 -12.40 -19.95
CA LEU A 21 -6.30 -11.12 -19.51
C LEU A 21 -5.79 -10.75 -18.11
N LEU A 22 -5.82 -11.69 -17.15
CA LEU A 22 -5.31 -11.44 -15.81
C LEU A 22 -3.81 -11.09 -15.82
N GLY A 23 -3.02 -11.82 -16.63
CA GLY A 23 -1.59 -11.56 -16.81
C GLY A 23 -1.34 -10.16 -17.38
N LEU A 24 -2.08 -9.76 -18.42
CA LEU A 24 -1.99 -8.43 -19.02
C LEU A 24 -2.36 -7.33 -18.02
N CYS A 25 -3.49 -7.47 -17.31
CA CYS A 25 -3.89 -6.48 -16.30
C CYS A 25 -2.87 -6.36 -15.17
N SER A 26 -2.25 -7.47 -14.74
CA SER A 26 -1.19 -7.47 -13.75
C SER A 26 0.06 -6.73 -14.24
N LEU A 27 0.46 -6.97 -15.49
CA LEU A 27 1.58 -6.30 -16.12
C LEU A 27 1.33 -4.80 -16.29
N GLU A 28 0.16 -4.40 -16.81
CA GLU A 28 -0.23 -3.00 -16.95
C GLU A 28 -0.21 -2.25 -15.62
N ARG A 29 -0.76 -2.87 -14.56
CA ARG A 29 -0.70 -2.32 -13.20
C ARG A 29 0.75 -2.11 -12.73
N THR A 30 1.63 -3.08 -13.00
CA THR A 30 3.04 -2.99 -12.63
C THR A 30 3.75 -1.88 -13.40
N ILE A 31 3.53 -1.78 -14.71
CA ILE A 31 4.06 -0.72 -15.56
C ILE A 31 3.59 0.66 -15.07
N ALA A 32 2.30 0.81 -14.77
CA ALA A 32 1.75 2.06 -14.25
C ALA A 32 2.40 2.49 -12.92
N ARG A 33 2.60 1.54 -11.98
CA ARG A 33 3.30 1.80 -10.70
C ARG A 33 4.76 2.19 -10.92
N GLN A 34 5.46 1.51 -11.81
CA GLN A 34 6.85 1.84 -12.15
C GLN A 34 6.98 3.23 -12.76
N ARG A 35 6.11 3.56 -13.73
CA ARG A 35 6.07 4.90 -14.36
C ARG A 35 5.78 5.99 -13.34
N SER A 36 4.80 5.78 -12.44
CA SER A 36 4.49 6.71 -11.36
C SER A 36 5.68 6.90 -10.40
N ARG A 37 6.40 5.82 -10.06
CA ARG A 37 7.60 5.91 -9.22
C ARG A 37 8.72 6.68 -9.90
N ILE A 38 9.00 6.41 -11.19
CA ILE A 38 10.02 7.14 -11.96
C ILE A 38 9.65 8.62 -12.05
N LEU A 39 8.38 8.93 -12.34
CA LEU A 39 7.88 10.30 -12.37
C LEU A 39 8.07 10.98 -11.01
N SER A 40 7.66 10.32 -9.92
CA SER A 40 7.85 10.84 -8.57
C SER A 40 9.31 11.04 -8.19
N LEU A 41 10.23 10.19 -8.66
CA LEU A 41 11.66 10.39 -8.44
C LEU A 41 12.18 11.57 -9.26
N ARG A 42 11.80 11.66 -10.53
CA ARG A 42 12.23 12.71 -11.45
C ARG A 42 11.70 14.09 -11.07
N GLU A 43 10.43 14.19 -10.69
CA GLU A 43 9.79 15.45 -10.27
C GLU A 43 10.09 15.76 -8.80
N GLY A 44 10.22 14.74 -7.96
CA GLY A 44 10.58 14.87 -6.55
C GLY A 44 12.02 15.36 -6.32
N ASP A 45 12.91 15.14 -7.30
CA ASP A 45 14.27 15.70 -7.31
C ASP A 45 14.27 17.22 -7.59
N ALA A 46 13.16 17.77 -8.14
CA ALA A 46 13.01 19.21 -8.39
C ALA A 46 12.25 19.94 -7.27
N ASN A 47 11.32 19.29 -6.55
CA ASN A 47 10.46 19.92 -5.55
C ASN A 47 10.28 19.05 -4.29
N THR A 48 11.12 19.29 -3.29
CA THR A 48 11.10 18.63 -1.95
C THR A 48 9.74 18.67 -1.23
N SER A 49 8.86 19.60 -1.60
CA SER A 49 7.53 19.79 -0.98
C SER A 49 6.68 18.51 -1.00
N PHE A 50 6.61 17.79 -2.13
CA PHE A 50 5.79 16.57 -2.20
C PHE A 50 6.36 15.43 -1.34
N PHE A 51 7.69 15.26 -1.35
CA PHE A 51 8.37 14.30 -0.48
C PHE A 51 8.09 14.63 1.00
N HIS A 52 8.23 15.89 1.39
CA HIS A 52 7.94 16.33 2.76
C HIS A 52 6.46 16.14 3.11
N GLN A 53 5.51 16.45 2.22
CA GLN A 53 4.10 16.20 2.46
C GLN A 53 3.81 14.71 2.67
N HIS A 54 4.42 13.84 1.87
CA HIS A 54 4.31 12.39 2.02
C HIS A 54 4.94 11.92 3.34
N ALA A 55 6.16 12.32 3.65
CA ALA A 55 6.84 11.99 4.90
C ALA A 55 6.04 12.47 6.12
N CYS A 56 5.54 13.71 6.11
CA CYS A 56 4.67 14.25 7.15
C CYS A 56 3.33 13.51 7.25
N HIS A 57 2.77 13.01 6.14
CA HIS A 57 1.57 12.17 6.18
C HIS A 57 1.87 10.82 6.83
N TRP A 58 2.97 10.17 6.47
CA TRP A 58 3.39 8.90 7.09
C TRP A 58 3.70 9.08 8.58
N GLN A 59 4.41 10.16 8.94
CA GLN A 59 4.69 10.51 10.33
C GLN A 59 3.39 10.69 11.12
N ARG A 60 2.41 11.45 10.58
CA ARG A 60 1.10 11.63 11.22
C ARG A 60 0.31 10.32 11.35
N ARG A 61 0.33 9.47 10.32
CA ARG A 61 -0.41 8.20 10.31
C ARG A 61 0.19 7.16 11.25
N ASN A 62 1.52 7.15 11.39
CA ASN A 62 2.25 6.21 12.23
C ASN A 62 2.53 6.78 13.63
N MET A 63 2.08 8.00 13.94
CA MET A 63 2.27 8.61 15.25
C MET A 63 1.50 7.81 16.31
N ILE A 64 2.22 7.31 17.30
CA ILE A 64 1.63 6.64 18.45
C ILE A 64 1.12 7.72 19.41
N THR A 65 -0.20 7.89 19.48
CA THR A 65 -0.84 8.93 20.31
C THR A 65 -1.15 8.48 21.73
N THR A 66 -1.26 7.17 21.93
CA THR A 66 -1.65 6.54 23.19
C THR A 66 -1.01 5.16 23.29
N ILE A 67 -0.47 4.79 24.45
CA ILE A 67 -0.04 3.42 24.73
C ILE A 67 -0.67 2.93 26.01
N ARG A 68 -0.82 1.61 26.15
CA ARG A 68 -1.35 0.98 27.36
C ARG A 68 -0.37 -0.06 27.87
N HIS A 69 0.01 0.07 29.13
CA HIS A 69 0.84 -0.88 29.85
C HIS A 69 0.10 -1.33 31.12
N GLY A 70 -0.31 -2.60 31.17
CA GLY A 70 -1.23 -3.10 32.20
C GLY A 70 -2.57 -2.34 32.20
N ASP A 71 -2.94 -1.81 33.36
CA ASP A 71 -4.14 -0.97 33.55
C ASP A 71 -3.87 0.54 33.33
N THR A 72 -2.61 0.93 33.11
CA THR A 72 -2.23 2.33 32.89
C THR A 72 -2.28 2.66 31.40
N THR A 73 -3.03 3.71 31.06
CA THR A 73 -3.05 4.28 29.70
C THR A 73 -2.34 5.61 29.71
N THR A 74 -1.28 5.71 28.92
CA THR A 74 -0.41 6.88 28.84
C THR A 74 -0.66 7.62 27.54
N THR A 75 -0.75 8.94 27.61
CA THR A 75 -1.09 9.80 26.46
C THR A 75 -0.17 10.99 26.42
N GLY A 76 0.39 11.30 25.27
CA GLY A 76 1.37 12.38 25.13
C GLY A 76 2.74 11.84 24.79
N HIS A 77 3.44 12.54 23.90
CA HIS A 77 4.64 12.01 23.24
C HIS A 77 5.76 11.68 24.24
N GLU A 78 6.01 12.54 25.22
CA GLU A 78 7.11 12.40 26.17
C GLU A 78 6.85 11.29 27.19
N GLU A 79 5.62 11.20 27.70
CA GLU A 79 5.21 10.11 28.59
C GLU A 79 5.23 8.75 27.89
N ILE A 80 4.77 8.69 26.64
CA ILE A 80 4.85 7.48 25.81
C ILE A 80 6.31 7.05 25.60
N ALA A 81 7.21 8.00 25.32
CA ALA A 81 8.62 7.70 25.15
C ALA A 81 9.23 7.14 26.44
N SER A 82 8.97 7.79 27.58
CA SER A 82 9.45 7.31 28.89
C SER A 82 8.92 5.92 29.24
N GLU A 83 7.63 5.64 28.99
CA GLU A 83 7.04 4.33 29.28
C GLU A 83 7.65 3.23 28.38
N VAL A 84 7.95 3.54 27.12
CA VAL A 84 8.64 2.61 26.21
C VAL A 84 10.06 2.34 26.68
N ASP A 85 10.82 3.37 27.06
CA ASP A 85 12.20 3.22 27.55
C ASP A 85 12.25 2.39 28.85
N ASN A 86 11.30 2.64 29.76
CA ASN A 86 11.17 1.89 31.02
C ASN A 86 10.81 0.42 30.81
N TYR A 87 10.09 0.07 29.74
CA TYR A 87 9.70 -1.31 29.47
C TYR A 87 10.88 -2.21 29.03
N TYR A 88 11.88 -1.63 28.35
CA TYR A 88 13.03 -2.36 27.81
C TYR A 88 14.30 -2.26 28.66
N THR A 89 14.30 -1.46 29.73
CA THR A 89 15.38 -1.38 30.72
C THR A 89 15.18 -2.39 31.83
#